data_AF-A0A383E6H4-F1
#
_entry.id   AF-A0A383E6H4-F1
#
_cell.length_a   1.000
_cell.length_b   1.000
_cell.length_c   1.000
_cell.angle_alpha   90.00
_cell.angle_beta   90.00
_cell.angle_gamma   90.00
#
_symmetry.space_group_name_H-M   'P 1'
#
loop_
_entity.id
_entity.type
_entity.pdbx_description
1 polymer ?
#
loop_
_entity_poly.entity_id
_entity_poly.type
_entity_poly.pdbx_seq_one_letter_code
_entity_poly.pdbx_strand_id
1 'polypeptide(L)'
;MDLEHATDDMVKVAISAILSDSQFLFLKEGLSVLKQMDRRIVLGQEVDYWTSPRLLTFFIADNEKLGGGGLAIGTTSDPVIERKEHLNRKVQTLFRGDEEHYQLWGIAIDASLEIADEVSTAVPYIIATFVMVMIVVGVSLRSGPVVLLTALGLGAMIIWLKGLSNLVGLKSSTTLDFIVPI
;
A
#
# COMPACT_ATOMS: atom_id res chain seq x y z
N MET A 1 -17.10 -5.76 -31.49
CA MET A 1 -15.91 -4.91 -31.60
C MET A 1 -15.03 -5.29 -30.44
N ASP A 2 -13.79 -5.70 -30.71
CA ASP A 2 -12.85 -6.10 -29.67
C ASP A 2 -12.16 -4.85 -29.10
N LEU A 3 -11.96 -4.80 -27.79
CA LEU A 3 -11.25 -3.70 -27.13
C LEU A 3 -9.80 -3.61 -27.62
N GLU A 4 -9.22 -4.75 -28.03
CA GLU A 4 -7.84 -4.83 -28.51
C GLU A 4 -7.58 -4.00 -29.77
N HIS A 5 -8.62 -3.72 -30.57
CA HIS A 5 -8.50 -2.97 -31.83
C HIS A 5 -9.11 -1.56 -31.75
N ALA A 6 -9.46 -1.08 -30.55
CA ALA A 6 -10.01 0.25 -30.37
C ALA A 6 -8.94 1.33 -30.64
N THR A 7 -9.27 2.34 -31.45
CA THR A 7 -8.39 3.50 -31.62
C THR A 7 -8.57 4.49 -30.48
N ASP A 8 -7.56 5.31 -30.23
CA ASP A 8 -7.61 6.37 -29.21
C ASP A 8 -8.81 7.32 -29.42
N ASP A 9 -9.11 7.68 -30.66
CA ASP A 9 -10.28 8.50 -30.99
C ASP A 9 -11.61 7.80 -30.66
N MET A 10 -11.72 6.48 -30.88
CA MET A 10 -12.90 5.72 -30.46
C MET A 10 -13.07 5.70 -28.94
N VAL A 11 -11.96 5.55 -28.21
CA VAL A 11 -11.95 5.58 -26.74
C VAL A 11 -12.39 6.96 -26.24
N LYS A 12 -11.89 8.04 -26.83
CA LYS A 12 -12.28 9.42 -26.48
C LYS A 12 -13.77 9.67 -26.67
N VAL A 13 -14.34 9.22 -27.79
CA VAL A 13 -15.78 9.32 -28.05
C VAL A 13 -16.58 8.53 -27.00
N ALA A 14 -16.17 7.30 -26.70
CA ALA A 14 -16.83 6.47 -25.70
C ALA A 14 -16.79 7.09 -24.29
N ILE A 15 -15.62 7.56 -23.86
CA ILE A 15 -15.46 8.23 -22.56
C ILE A 15 -16.28 9.53 -22.51
N SER A 16 -16.29 10.32 -23.59
CA SER A 16 -17.14 11.52 -23.64
C SER A 16 -18.62 11.18 -23.47
N ALA A 17 -19.10 10.09 -24.08
CA ALA A 17 -20.48 9.64 -23.91
C ALA A 17 -20.77 9.22 -22.46
N ILE A 18 -19.88 8.44 -21.85
CA ILE A 18 -20.00 8.01 -20.44
C ILE A 18 -20.03 9.22 -19.50
N LEU A 19 -19.10 10.16 -19.67
CA LEU A 19 -19.01 11.34 -18.81
C LEU A 19 -20.21 12.27 -18.97
N SER A 20 -20.86 12.30 -20.14
CA SER A 20 -22.07 13.10 -20.38
C SER A 20 -23.33 12.51 -19.78
N ASP A 21 -23.33 11.21 -19.45
CA ASP A 21 -24.46 10.54 -18.80
C ASP A 21 -24.51 10.89 -17.30
N SER A 22 -25.70 11.26 -16.83
CA SER A 22 -25.94 11.66 -15.44
C SER A 22 -25.72 10.51 -14.44
N GLN A 23 -25.80 9.26 -14.89
CA GLN A 23 -25.54 8.08 -14.04
C GLN A 23 -24.06 7.97 -13.64
N PHE A 24 -23.15 8.55 -14.43
CA PHE A 24 -21.71 8.44 -14.23
C PHE A 24 -21.06 9.77 -13.81
N LEU A 25 -21.84 10.71 -13.26
CA LEU A 25 -21.32 12.00 -12.76
C LEU A 25 -20.19 11.83 -11.75
N PHE A 26 -20.19 10.75 -10.96
CA PHE A 26 -19.10 10.45 -10.01
C PHE A 26 -17.73 10.32 -10.70
N LEU A 27 -17.66 9.90 -11.96
CA LEU A 27 -16.40 9.85 -12.73
C LEU A 27 -15.89 11.27 -13.05
N LYS A 28 -16.81 12.21 -13.35
CA LYS A 28 -16.47 13.63 -13.51
C LYS A 28 -16.03 14.27 -12.20
N GLU A 29 -16.54 13.81 -11.06
CA GLU A 29 -16.13 14.25 -9.72
C GLU A 29 -14.72 13.76 -9.36
N GLY A 30 -14.28 12.63 -9.92
CA GLY A 30 -12.91 12.15 -9.80
C GLY A 30 -11.86 13.01 -10.52
N LEU A 31 -12.28 13.89 -11.44
CA LEU A 31 -11.39 14.83 -12.13
C LEU A 31 -10.98 15.99 -11.19
N SER A 32 -9.74 16.46 -11.34
CA SER A 32 -9.21 17.59 -10.59
C SER A 32 -10.10 18.83 -10.69
N VAL A 33 -10.10 19.66 -9.64
CA VAL A 33 -10.71 21.01 -9.67
C VAL A 33 -10.10 21.91 -10.75
N LEU A 34 -8.88 21.60 -11.22
CA LEU A 34 -8.18 22.30 -12.30
C LEU A 34 -8.51 21.74 -13.70
N LYS A 35 -9.53 20.89 -13.82
CA LYS A 35 -9.94 20.32 -15.11
C LYS A 35 -10.41 21.41 -16.08
N GLN A 36 -10.12 21.20 -17.35
CA GLN A 36 -10.54 22.04 -18.46
C GLN A 36 -11.39 21.23 -19.43
N MET A 37 -12.30 21.89 -20.12
CA MET A 37 -13.12 21.30 -21.17
C MET A 37 -13.13 22.20 -22.39
N ASP A 38 -12.83 21.60 -23.54
CA ASP A 38 -13.00 22.20 -24.85
C ASP A 38 -13.96 21.35 -25.67
N ARG A 39 -14.79 21.97 -26.50
CA ARG A 39 -15.55 21.20 -27.50
C ARG A 39 -14.69 20.92 -28.72
N ARG A 40 -14.63 19.66 -29.15
CA ARG A 40 -13.85 19.22 -30.30
C ARG A 40 -14.66 18.26 -31.16
N ILE A 41 -14.30 18.14 -32.43
CA ILE A 41 -14.88 17.14 -33.34
C ILE A 41 -13.90 15.96 -33.40
N VAL A 42 -14.34 14.79 -32.96
CA VAL A 42 -13.57 13.52 -33.01
C VAL A 42 -14.44 12.49 -33.74
N LEU A 43 -13.89 11.84 -34.77
CA LEU A 43 -14.65 10.92 -35.65
C LEU A 43 -15.96 11.52 -36.20
N GLY A 44 -15.99 12.83 -36.46
CA GLY A 44 -17.17 13.54 -36.95
C GLY A 44 -18.26 13.80 -35.90
N GLN A 45 -17.99 13.52 -34.62
CA GLN A 45 -18.90 13.79 -33.50
C GLN A 45 -18.37 14.93 -32.64
N GLU A 46 -19.24 15.85 -32.22
CA GLU A 46 -18.90 16.88 -31.23
C GLU A 46 -18.80 16.22 -29.85
N VAL A 47 -17.63 16.31 -29.23
CA VAL A 47 -17.32 15.73 -27.92
C VAL A 47 -16.82 16.80 -26.96
N ASP A 48 -17.18 16.64 -25.69
CA ASP A 48 -16.61 17.42 -24.60
C ASP A 48 -15.24 16.84 -24.26
N TYR A 49 -14.18 17.49 -24.71
CA TYR A 49 -12.81 17.05 -24.55
C TYR A 49 -12.25 17.52 -23.21
N TRP A 50 -12.28 16.65 -22.21
CA TRP A 50 -11.78 16.94 -20.87
C TRP A 50 -10.28 16.74 -20.75
N THR A 51 -9.59 17.72 -20.17
CA THR A 51 -8.18 17.59 -19.75
C THR A 51 -8.11 17.80 -18.25
N SER A 52 -7.48 16.88 -17.52
CA SER A 52 -7.34 16.97 -16.07
C SER A 52 -5.93 16.61 -15.64
N PRO A 53 -5.27 17.41 -14.78
CA PRO A 53 -3.93 17.09 -14.29
C PRO A 53 -3.90 15.89 -13.32
N ARG A 54 -5.05 15.53 -12.74
CA ARG A 54 -5.20 14.37 -11.83
C ARG A 54 -6.55 13.69 -12.02
N LEU A 55 -6.59 12.39 -11.80
CA LEU A 55 -7.80 11.59 -11.83
C LEU A 55 -7.84 10.69 -10.58
N LEU A 56 -8.93 10.74 -9.84
CA LEU A 56 -9.28 9.73 -8.85
C LEU A 56 -10.20 8.71 -9.51
N THR A 57 -9.83 7.44 -9.41
CA THR A 57 -10.62 6.32 -9.91
C THR A 57 -10.60 5.19 -8.90
N PHE A 58 -11.53 4.25 -9.05
CA PHE A 58 -11.62 3.05 -8.23
C PHE A 58 -11.97 1.86 -9.12
N PHE A 59 -11.63 0.67 -8.63
CA PHE A 59 -12.11 -0.57 -9.21
C PHE A 59 -13.08 -1.23 -8.23
N ILE A 60 -14.01 -2.00 -8.78
CA ILE A 60 -14.97 -2.78 -7.98
C ILE A 60 -14.63 -4.26 -8.20
N ALA A 61 -14.57 -5.01 -7.11
CA ALA A 61 -14.41 -6.46 -7.13
C ALA A 61 -15.48 -7.14 -6.26
N ASP A 62 -15.70 -8.43 -6.51
CA ASP A 62 -16.64 -9.26 -5.75
C ASP A 62 -16.07 -9.59 -4.36
N ASN A 63 -16.64 -8.96 -3.33
CA ASN A 63 -16.16 -9.08 -1.95
C ASN A 63 -16.27 -10.52 -1.41
N GLU A 64 -17.30 -11.27 -1.80
CA GLU A 64 -17.51 -12.65 -1.33
C GLU A 64 -16.42 -13.59 -1.85
N LYS A 65 -15.93 -13.37 -3.07
CA LYS A 65 -14.78 -14.11 -3.63
C LYS A 65 -13.46 -13.79 -2.93
N LEU A 66 -13.41 -12.72 -2.14
CA LEU A 66 -12.23 -12.29 -1.39
C LEU A 66 -12.32 -12.62 0.10
N GLY A 67 -13.31 -13.42 0.52
CA GLY A 67 -13.52 -13.83 1.91
C GLY A 67 -14.56 -13.01 2.66
N GLY A 68 -15.26 -12.09 1.99
CA GLY A 68 -16.36 -11.33 2.56
C GLY A 68 -15.91 -10.30 3.62
N GLY A 69 -16.84 -9.91 4.49
CA GLY A 69 -16.59 -8.96 5.59
C GLY A 69 -16.62 -7.49 5.17
N GLY A 70 -16.52 -6.60 6.15
CA GLY A 70 -16.56 -5.15 5.95
C GLY A 70 -15.26 -4.57 5.37
N LEU A 71 -15.30 -3.26 5.08
CA LEU A 71 -14.09 -2.49 4.83
C LEU A 71 -13.29 -2.40 6.14
N ALA A 72 -12.07 -2.88 6.14
CA ALA A 72 -11.12 -2.68 7.21
C ALA A 72 -9.78 -2.28 6.62
N ILE A 73 -9.16 -1.26 7.22
CA ILE A 73 -7.82 -0.77 6.91
C ILE A 73 -7.09 -0.79 8.25
N GLY A 74 -6.01 -1.57 8.37
CA GLY A 74 -5.31 -1.65 9.65
C GLY A 74 -4.24 -2.74 9.73
N THR A 75 -3.53 -2.73 10.85
CA THR A 75 -2.34 -3.55 11.15
C THR A 75 -2.67 -4.99 11.58
N THR A 76 -3.77 -5.52 11.06
CA THR A 76 -4.30 -6.81 11.49
C THR A 76 -3.68 -7.92 10.67
N SER A 77 -3.14 -8.95 11.35
CA SER A 77 -2.77 -10.25 10.78
C SER A 77 -4.02 -11.06 10.33
N ASP A 78 -5.02 -10.38 9.77
CA ASP A 78 -6.26 -10.97 9.27
C ASP A 78 -6.04 -11.43 7.81
N PRO A 79 -6.10 -12.74 7.53
CA PRO A 79 -5.84 -13.28 6.20
C PRO A 79 -6.86 -12.86 5.14
N VAL A 80 -8.06 -12.40 5.53
CA VAL A 80 -9.06 -11.85 4.60
C VAL A 80 -8.63 -10.46 4.14
N ILE A 81 -8.15 -9.63 5.06
CA ILE A 81 -7.67 -8.28 4.73
C ILE A 81 -6.40 -8.36 3.89
N GLU A 82 -5.43 -9.17 4.30
CA GLU A 82 -4.17 -9.36 3.56
C GLU A 82 -4.42 -9.82 2.11
N ARG A 83 -5.40 -10.71 1.90
CA ARG A 83 -5.80 -11.15 0.55
C ARG A 83 -6.37 -10.00 -0.30
N LYS A 84 -7.17 -9.12 0.28
CA LYS A 84 -7.70 -7.93 -0.41
C LYS A 84 -6.57 -6.96 -0.74
N GLU A 85 -5.64 -6.75 0.19
CA GLU A 85 -4.45 -5.90 -0.05
C GLU A 85 -3.56 -6.45 -1.18
N HIS A 86 -3.35 -7.77 -1.24
CA HIS A 86 -2.65 -8.39 -2.37
C HIS A 86 -3.37 -8.20 -3.71
N LEU A 87 -4.70 -8.30 -3.73
CA LEU A 87 -5.46 -7.96 -4.94
C LEU A 87 -5.24 -6.50 -5.32
N ASN A 88 -5.32 -5.59 -4.35
CA ASN A 88 -5.16 -4.17 -4.62
C ASN A 88 -3.77 -3.86 -5.20
N ARG A 89 -2.68 -4.45 -4.64
CA ARG A 89 -1.32 -4.33 -5.20
C ARG A 89 -1.23 -4.86 -6.63
N LYS A 90 -1.89 -5.98 -6.94
CA LYS A 90 -1.93 -6.55 -8.30
C LYS A 90 -2.66 -5.62 -9.27
N VAL A 91 -3.82 -5.11 -8.88
CA VAL A 91 -4.56 -4.14 -9.69
C VAL A 91 -3.74 -2.87 -9.87
N GLN A 92 -3.14 -2.33 -8.82
CA GLN A 92 -2.25 -1.18 -8.91
C GLN A 92 -1.11 -1.44 -9.89
N THR A 93 -0.42 -2.59 -9.79
CA THR A 93 0.68 -2.95 -10.70
C THR A 93 0.21 -3.03 -12.14
N LEU A 94 -0.94 -3.66 -12.39
CA LEU A 94 -1.53 -3.77 -13.74
C LEU A 94 -1.86 -2.38 -14.32
N PHE A 95 -2.52 -1.53 -13.53
CA PHE A 95 -2.88 -0.18 -13.96
C PHE A 95 -1.68 0.76 -14.00
N ARG A 96 -0.61 0.48 -13.27
CA ARG A 96 0.61 1.27 -13.33
C ARG A 96 1.36 1.04 -14.63
N GLY A 97 1.42 -0.21 -15.10
CA GLY A 97 2.17 -0.58 -16.31
C GLY A 97 3.59 -0.02 -16.25
N ASP A 98 4.04 0.59 -17.35
CA ASP A 98 5.36 1.23 -17.45
C ASP A 98 5.37 2.72 -17.04
N GLU A 99 4.22 3.28 -16.61
CA GLU A 99 4.05 4.70 -16.23
C GLU A 99 4.50 5.74 -17.29
N GLU A 100 4.44 5.39 -18.57
CA GLU A 100 4.90 6.29 -19.66
C GLU A 100 4.07 7.58 -19.76
N HIS A 101 2.78 7.52 -19.42
CA HIS A 101 1.83 8.61 -19.64
C HIS A 101 1.21 9.18 -18.36
N TYR A 102 1.28 8.45 -17.24
CA TYR A 102 0.77 8.88 -15.95
C TYR A 102 1.47 8.13 -14.83
N GLN A 103 1.38 8.71 -13.62
CA GLN A 103 1.78 8.06 -12.39
C GLN A 103 0.55 7.60 -11.62
N LEU A 104 0.60 6.39 -11.07
CA LEU A 104 -0.52 5.80 -10.34
C LEU A 104 -0.16 5.57 -8.87
N TRP A 105 -0.94 6.15 -7.98
CA TRP A 105 -0.77 6.03 -6.52
C TRP A 105 -2.02 5.41 -5.89
N GLY A 106 -1.83 4.29 -5.19
CA GLY A 106 -2.89 3.66 -4.41
C GLY A 106 -3.15 4.46 -3.13
N ILE A 107 -4.41 4.62 -2.75
CA ILE A 107 -4.79 5.30 -1.51
C ILE A 107 -5.31 4.25 -0.52
N ALA A 108 -4.56 4.04 0.56
CA ALA A 108 -4.91 3.13 1.65
C ALA A 108 -5.29 1.71 1.17
N ILE A 109 -4.49 1.15 0.25
CA ILE A 109 -4.80 -0.11 -0.42
C ILE A 109 -4.11 -1.35 0.19
N ASP A 110 -3.05 -1.15 0.96
CA ASP A 110 -2.15 -2.22 1.39
C ASP A 110 -1.44 -1.92 2.71
N ALA A 111 -2.16 -1.32 3.67
CA ALA A 111 -1.59 -0.85 4.92
C ALA A 111 -0.87 -1.95 5.71
N SER A 112 -1.41 -3.17 5.78
CA SER A 112 -0.78 -4.25 6.53
C SER A 112 0.48 -4.80 5.83
N LEU A 113 0.43 -4.91 4.49
CA LEU A 113 1.56 -5.36 3.69
C LEU A 113 2.68 -4.31 3.66
N GLU A 114 2.35 -3.02 3.60
CA GLU A 114 3.34 -1.93 3.63
C GLU A 114 4.11 -1.94 4.96
N ILE A 115 3.40 -2.12 6.08
CA ILE A 115 4.06 -2.27 7.39
C ILE A 115 4.96 -3.50 7.42
N ALA A 116 4.57 -4.61 6.80
CA ALA A 116 5.43 -5.80 6.71
C ALA A 116 6.71 -5.54 5.91
N ASP A 117 6.60 -4.81 4.80
CA ASP A 117 7.74 -4.43 3.96
C ASP A 117 8.66 -3.43 4.68
N GLU A 118 8.11 -2.44 5.39
CA GLU A 118 8.87 -1.49 6.22
C GLU A 118 9.61 -2.20 7.35
N VAL A 119 8.94 -3.13 8.05
CA VAL A 119 9.58 -3.89 9.14
C VAL A 119 10.69 -4.78 8.59
N SER A 120 10.47 -5.46 7.48
CA SER A 120 11.53 -6.22 6.79
C SER A 120 12.73 -5.33 6.45
N THR A 121 12.47 -4.12 5.96
CA THR A 121 13.51 -3.12 5.63
C THR A 121 14.24 -2.61 6.88
N ALA A 122 13.58 -2.56 8.04
CA ALA A 122 14.15 -2.05 9.27
C ALA A 122 15.02 -3.07 10.05
N VAL A 123 14.76 -4.37 9.90
CA VAL A 123 15.48 -5.46 10.61
C VAL A 123 17.01 -5.34 10.56
N PRO A 124 17.66 -5.06 9.40
CA PRO A 124 19.11 -4.89 9.34
C PRO A 124 19.63 -3.77 10.24
N TYR A 125 18.90 -2.66 10.35
CA TYR A 125 19.29 -1.52 11.18
C TYR A 125 19.16 -1.82 12.68
N ILE A 126 18.15 -2.59 13.06
CA ILE A 126 17.99 -3.09 14.44
C ILE A 126 19.19 -3.96 14.82
N ILE A 127 19.57 -4.91 13.96
CA ILE A 127 20.72 -5.79 14.21
C ILE A 127 22.01 -4.96 14.28
N ALA A 128 22.21 -4.01 13.37
CA ALA A 128 23.37 -3.13 13.38
C ALA A 128 23.47 -2.32 14.70
N THR A 129 22.34 -1.84 15.20
CA THR A 129 22.27 -1.13 16.48
C THR A 129 22.68 -2.03 17.64
N PHE A 130 22.15 -3.26 17.68
CA PHE A 130 22.51 -4.25 18.70
C PHE A 130 24.02 -4.54 18.70
N VAL A 131 24.60 -4.75 17.52
CA VAL A 131 26.05 -4.97 17.35
C VAL A 131 26.84 -3.75 17.82
N MET A 132 26.42 -2.53 17.46
CA MET A 132 27.11 -1.30 17.86
C MET A 132 27.11 -1.14 19.38
N VAL A 133 25.99 -1.43 20.06
CA VAL A 133 25.91 -1.43 21.53
C VAL A 133 26.93 -2.41 22.12
N MET A 134 27.02 -3.64 21.58
CA MET A 134 28.00 -4.63 22.04
C MET A 134 29.45 -4.15 21.87
N ILE A 135 29.76 -3.49 20.75
CA ILE A 135 31.09 -2.90 20.50
C ILE A 135 31.39 -1.81 21.54
N VAL A 136 30.45 -0.88 21.77
CA VAL A 136 30.63 0.21 22.73
C VAL A 136 30.86 -0.32 24.15
N VAL A 137 30.07 -1.30 24.58
CA VAL A 137 30.23 -1.97 25.89
C VAL A 137 31.59 -2.66 25.98
N GLY A 138 31.97 -3.40 24.93
CA GLY A 138 33.23 -4.13 24.87
C GLY A 138 34.45 -3.22 24.94
N VAL A 139 34.44 -2.10 24.21
CA VAL A 139 35.51 -1.10 24.24
C VAL A 139 35.58 -0.38 25.59
N SER A 140 34.43 0.03 26.12
CA SER A 140 34.35 0.82 27.35
C SER A 140 34.78 0.02 28.59
N LEU A 141 34.34 -1.24 28.67
CA LEU A 141 34.57 -2.09 29.84
C LEU A 141 35.74 -3.07 29.67
N ARG A 142 36.26 -3.22 28.44
CA ARG A 142 37.39 -4.10 28.07
C ARG A 142 37.23 -5.53 28.60
N SER A 143 35.99 -6.02 28.65
CA SER A 143 35.65 -7.30 29.28
C SER A 143 34.67 -8.10 28.44
N GLY A 144 35.16 -9.18 27.82
CA GLY A 144 34.35 -10.12 27.05
C GLY A 144 33.19 -10.75 27.85
N PRO A 145 33.39 -11.18 29.12
CA PRO A 145 32.30 -11.68 29.95
C PRO A 145 31.17 -10.67 30.18
N VAL A 146 31.50 -9.37 30.28
CA VAL A 146 30.49 -8.33 30.47
C VAL A 146 29.68 -8.12 29.18
N VAL A 147 30.34 -8.13 28.02
CA VAL A 147 29.65 -8.08 26.72
C VAL A 147 28.68 -9.26 26.57
N LEU A 148 29.10 -10.47 26.94
CA LEU A 148 28.24 -11.66 26.91
C LEU A 148 27.03 -11.49 27.85
N LEU A 149 27.25 -10.99 29.07
CA LEU A 149 26.17 -10.73 30.01
C LEU A 149 25.18 -9.69 29.48
N THR A 150 25.67 -8.63 28.82
CA THR A 150 24.80 -7.62 28.18
C THR A 150 23.99 -8.23 27.04
N ALA A 151 24.61 -9.04 26.17
CA ALA A 151 23.91 -9.71 25.07
C ALA A 151 22.79 -10.64 25.60
N LEU A 152 23.08 -11.42 26.64
CA LEU A 152 22.09 -12.28 27.29
C LEU A 152 20.96 -11.47 27.93
N GLY A 153 21.28 -10.35 28.59
CA GLY A 153 20.27 -9.46 29.18
C GLY A 153 19.34 -8.87 28.13
N LEU A 154 19.87 -8.38 27.02
CA LEU A 154 19.06 -7.84 25.93
C LEU A 154 18.21 -8.93 25.25
N GLY A 155 18.78 -10.12 25.02
CA GLY A 155 18.03 -11.26 24.49
C GLY A 155 16.90 -11.69 25.41
N ALA A 156 17.15 -11.74 26.72
CA ALA A 156 16.13 -12.04 27.71
C ALA A 156 15.03 -10.96 27.74
N MET A 157 15.37 -9.68 27.59
CA MET A 157 14.41 -8.58 27.49
C MET A 157 13.46 -8.74 26.30
N ILE A 158 14.00 -9.09 25.12
CA ILE A 158 13.20 -9.35 23.90
C ILE A 158 12.24 -10.53 24.11
N ILE A 159 12.74 -11.64 24.65
CA ILE A 159 11.92 -12.83 24.95
C ILE A 159 10.81 -12.47 25.95
N TRP A 160 11.15 -11.69 26.98
CA TRP A 160 10.22 -11.30 28.03
C TRP A 160 9.12 -10.39 27.50
N LEU A 161 9.44 -9.42 26.64
CA LEU A 161 8.44 -8.53 26.04
C LEU A 161 7.46 -9.32 25.15
N LYS A 162 7.98 -10.21 24.28
CA LYS A 162 7.12 -11.08 23.46
C LYS A 162 6.23 -12.00 24.31
N GLY A 163 6.79 -12.55 25.38
CA GLY A 163 6.07 -13.41 26.32
C GLY A 163 4.91 -12.68 27.01
N LEU A 164 5.14 -11.46 27.50
CA LEU A 164 4.12 -10.63 28.13
C LEU A 164 3.02 -10.22 27.14
N SER A 165 3.38 -9.82 25.92
CA SER A 165 2.40 -9.48 24.88
C SER A 165 1.46 -10.64 24.57
N ASN A 166 2.00 -11.86 24.48
CA ASN A 166 1.20 -13.06 24.27
C ASN A 166 0.30 -13.39 25.47
N LEU A 167 0.77 -13.18 26.71
CA LEU A 167 -0.02 -13.39 27.93
C LEU A 167 -1.18 -12.39 28.08
N VAL A 168 -1.02 -11.16 27.60
CA VAL A 168 -2.07 -10.12 27.61
C VAL A 168 -3.04 -10.29 26.42
N GLY A 169 -2.83 -11.30 25.58
CA GLY A 169 -3.71 -11.62 24.44
C GLY A 169 -3.53 -10.70 23.24
N LEU A 170 -2.41 -9.98 23.17
CA LEU A 170 -2.06 -9.23 21.97
C LEU A 170 -1.66 -10.24 20.88
N LYS A 171 -2.44 -10.32 19.81
CA LYS A 171 -2.05 -11.11 18.63
C LYS A 171 -0.71 -10.60 18.11
N SER A 172 0.19 -11.51 17.75
CA SER A 172 1.40 -11.15 17.00
C SER A 172 0.96 -10.37 15.75
N SER A 173 1.45 -9.14 15.69
CA SER A 173 1.20 -8.16 14.65
C SER A 173 2.57 -7.58 14.31
N THR A 174 2.74 -7.24 13.05
CA THR A 174 3.97 -6.67 12.49
C THR A 174 4.47 -5.48 13.32
N THR A 175 3.56 -4.64 13.85
CA THR A 175 3.91 -3.51 14.74
C THR A 175 4.47 -3.96 16.08
N LEU A 176 3.90 -5.01 16.68
CA LEU A 176 4.37 -5.56 17.96
C LEU A 176 5.75 -6.20 17.80
N ASP A 177 5.95 -6.93 16.70
CA ASP A 177 7.23 -7.56 16.39
C ASP A 177 8.35 -6.55 16.08
N PHE A 178 7.98 -5.33 15.67
CA PHE A 178 8.91 -4.22 15.40
C PHE A 178 9.26 -3.36 16.62
N ILE A 179 8.31 -3.10 17.54
CA ILE A 179 8.59 -2.27 18.73
C ILE A 179 9.47 -3.01 19.73
N VAL A 180 9.33 -4.33 19.85
CA VAL A 180 10.02 -5.12 20.89
C VAL A 180 11.55 -4.98 20.92
N PRO A 181 12.27 -4.91 19.77
CA PRO A 181 13.72 -4.80 19.76
C PRO A 181 14.28 -3.38 19.97
N ILE A 182 13.42 -2.35 20.06
CA ILE A 182 13.78 -0.92 20.21
C ILE A 182 13.61 -0.50 21.67
#